data_AF-A0A1F7JGI6-F1
#
_entry.id   AF-A0A1F7JGI6-F1
#
_cell.length_a   1.000
_cell.length_b   1.000
_cell.length_c   1.000
_cell.angle_alpha   90.00
_cell.angle_beta   90.00
_cell.angle_gamma   90.00
#
_symmetry.space_group_name_H-M   'P 1'
#
loop_
_entity.id
_entity.type
_entity.pdbx_description
1 polymer ?
#
loop_
_entity_poly.entity_id
_entity_poly.type
_entity_poly.pdbx_seq_one_letter_code
_entity_poly.pdbx_strand_id
1 'polypeptide(L)'
;MFNITLLTLTDFEIICSELKDFFKKNKDPLPNFQESYFDKLESVIATPRRTFNKKDLYPGLFEKASCYLYFINKLHPFSNANKRISIVATGVFLMYNRHEFTSDENLMYEFAKKITLSQKDQKTEFNEVVAFIRKHTKKITLFKKQPFIFEILKFLQRVRVPKYR
;
A
#
# COMPACT_ATOMS: atom_id res chain seq x y z
N MET A 1 9.47 -21.94 -8.21
CA MET A 1 9.58 -20.47 -8.24
C MET A 1 8.21 -19.92 -7.82
N PHE A 2 8.09 -19.24 -6.67
CA PHE A 2 6.79 -18.69 -6.25
C PHE A 2 6.41 -17.56 -7.21
N ASN A 3 5.27 -17.67 -7.87
CA ASN A 3 4.76 -16.62 -8.74
C ASN A 3 4.27 -15.46 -7.87
N ILE A 4 4.81 -14.25 -8.08
CA ILE A 4 4.38 -13.06 -7.33
C ILE A 4 3.15 -12.48 -8.00
N THR A 5 2.03 -12.43 -7.28
CA THR A 5 0.78 -11.81 -7.76
C THR A 5 0.84 -10.31 -7.54
N LEU A 6 0.65 -9.52 -8.60
CA LEU A 6 0.66 -8.06 -8.55
C LEU A 6 -0.77 -7.50 -8.52
N LEU A 7 -0.91 -6.28 -8.01
CA LEU A 7 -2.17 -5.55 -8.07
C LEU A 7 -2.48 -5.08 -9.48
N THR A 8 -3.77 -5.03 -9.77
CA THR A 8 -4.40 -4.57 -11.00
C THR A 8 -5.19 -3.28 -10.74
N LEU A 9 -5.67 -2.66 -11.82
CA LEU A 9 -6.55 -1.49 -11.70
C LEU A 9 -7.84 -1.82 -10.93
N THR A 10 -8.41 -3.01 -11.16
CA THR A 10 -9.60 -3.50 -10.44
C THR A 10 -9.35 -3.63 -8.93
N ASP A 11 -8.15 -4.05 -8.51
CA ASP A 11 -7.82 -4.08 -7.09
C ASP A 11 -7.87 -2.67 -6.45
N PHE A 12 -7.42 -1.64 -7.18
CA PHE A 12 -7.48 -0.26 -6.70
C PHE A 12 -8.91 0.30 -6.66
N GLU A 13 -9.76 -0.08 -7.61
CA GLU A 13 -11.19 0.27 -7.58
C GLU A 13 -11.87 -0.33 -6.33
N ILE A 14 -11.62 -1.62 -6.08
CA ILE A 14 -12.12 -2.33 -4.89
C ILE A 14 -11.59 -1.66 -3.62
N ILE A 15 -10.29 -1.41 -3.51
CA ILE A 15 -9.68 -0.72 -2.36
C ILE A 15 -10.37 0.61 -2.11
N CYS A 16 -10.56 1.44 -3.14
CA CYS A 16 -11.22 2.73 -2.97
C CYS A 16 -12.67 2.56 -2.52
N SER A 17 -13.40 1.60 -3.07
CA SER A 17 -14.79 1.31 -2.68
C SER A 17 -14.89 0.88 -1.21
N GLU A 18 -14.05 -0.07 -0.78
CA GLU A 18 -14.03 -0.58 0.60
C GLU A 18 -13.62 0.48 1.62
N LEU A 19 -12.74 1.41 1.23
CA LEU A 19 -12.34 2.51 2.10
C LEU A 19 -13.43 3.55 2.29
N LYS A 20 -14.45 3.66 1.41
CA LYS A 20 -15.49 4.70 1.53
C LYS A 20 -16.19 4.66 2.89
N ASP A 21 -16.59 3.48 3.35
CA ASP A 21 -17.30 3.33 4.63
C ASP A 21 -16.41 3.62 5.84
N PHE A 22 -15.14 3.20 5.77
CA PHE A 22 -14.15 3.50 6.80
C PHE A 22 -13.94 5.02 6.93
N PHE A 23 -13.78 5.73 5.82
CA PHE A 23 -13.51 7.17 5.84
C PHE A 23 -14.75 7.98 6.20
N LYS A 24 -15.93 7.57 5.74
CA LYS A 24 -17.21 8.19 6.10
C LYS A 24 -17.42 8.18 7.61
N LYS A 25 -17.08 7.07 8.28
CA LYS A 25 -17.15 6.95 9.74
C LYS A 25 -16.19 7.89 10.47
N ASN A 26 -15.02 8.14 9.89
CA ASN A 26 -13.97 8.97 10.49
C ASN A 26 -14.01 10.45 10.04
N LYS A 27 -14.98 10.84 9.20
CA LYS A 27 -15.09 12.19 8.61
C LYS A 27 -13.83 12.64 7.85
N ASP A 28 -13.13 11.67 7.26
CA ASP A 28 -11.94 11.90 6.47
C ASP A 28 -12.29 12.15 4.99
N PRO A 29 -11.45 12.89 4.22
CA PRO A 29 -11.63 13.07 2.78
C PRO A 29 -11.64 11.72 2.06
N LEU A 30 -12.75 11.41 1.38
CA LEU A 30 -12.96 10.13 0.72
C LEU A 30 -11.99 9.94 -0.45
N PRO A 31 -11.41 8.74 -0.64
CA PRO A 31 -10.84 8.39 -1.92
C PRO A 31 -11.95 8.24 -2.96
N ASN A 32 -11.86 8.98 -4.06
CA ASN A 32 -12.71 8.78 -5.23
C ASN A 32 -11.88 8.18 -6.36
N PHE A 33 -12.14 6.92 -6.70
CA PHE A 33 -11.42 6.21 -7.75
C PHE A 33 -11.60 6.88 -9.12
N GLN A 34 -12.80 7.35 -9.42
CA GLN A 34 -13.12 8.03 -10.68
C GLN A 34 -12.40 9.39 -10.83
N GLU A 35 -11.97 10.00 -9.72
CA GLU A 35 -11.20 11.25 -9.70
C GLU A 35 -9.68 11.01 -9.57
N SER A 36 -9.23 9.76 -9.74
CA SER A 36 -7.81 9.44 -9.72
C SER A 36 -7.10 10.05 -10.93
N TYR A 37 -5.84 10.43 -10.75
CA TYR A 37 -4.92 10.71 -11.83
C TYR A 37 -4.45 9.38 -12.43
N PHE A 38 -5.20 8.87 -13.42
CA PHE A 38 -5.01 7.51 -13.97
C PHE A 38 -3.62 7.29 -14.57
N ASP A 39 -3.03 8.31 -15.18
CA ASP A 39 -1.66 8.29 -15.70
C ASP A 39 -0.63 7.91 -14.61
N LYS A 40 -0.77 8.51 -13.42
CA LYS A 40 0.07 8.22 -12.26
C LYS A 40 -0.25 6.85 -11.67
N LEU A 41 -1.53 6.48 -11.60
CA LEU A 41 -1.95 5.19 -11.05
C LEU A 41 -1.45 4.02 -11.90
N GLU A 42 -1.57 4.12 -13.23
CA GLU A 42 -1.04 3.15 -14.17
C GLU A 42 0.48 3.04 -14.05
N SER A 43 1.18 4.16 -13.86
CA SER A 43 2.62 4.17 -13.57
C SER A 43 2.96 3.39 -12.30
N VAL A 44 2.22 3.60 -11.22
CA VAL A 44 2.38 2.84 -9.96
C VAL A 44 2.15 1.34 -10.21
N ILE A 45 1.07 0.96 -10.89
CA ILE A 45 0.70 -0.44 -11.16
C ILE A 45 1.77 -1.14 -12.02
N ALA A 46 2.34 -0.44 -13.00
CA ALA A 46 3.37 -0.99 -13.89
C ALA A 46 4.76 -1.08 -13.22
N THR A 47 5.06 -0.20 -12.26
CA THR A 47 6.39 -0.07 -11.66
C THR A 47 6.98 -1.36 -11.09
N PRO A 48 6.24 -2.20 -10.33
CA PRO A 48 6.78 -3.47 -9.84
C PRO A 48 7.20 -4.47 -10.94
N ARG A 49 6.81 -4.27 -12.21
CA ARG A 49 7.26 -5.07 -13.37
C ARG A 49 8.37 -4.40 -14.18
N ARG A 50 8.80 -3.20 -13.79
CA ARG A 50 9.72 -2.40 -14.59
C ARG A 50 11.09 -3.07 -14.68
N THR A 51 11.64 -3.09 -15.89
CA THR A 51 12.97 -3.65 -16.16
C THR A 51 13.92 -2.60 -16.70
N PHE A 52 15.22 -2.80 -16.50
CA PHE A 52 16.28 -2.06 -17.16
C PHE A 52 17.33 -3.04 -17.65
N ASN A 53 17.73 -2.94 -18.91
CA ASN A 53 18.63 -3.88 -19.56
C ASN A 53 18.23 -5.36 -19.33
N LYS A 54 16.93 -5.65 -19.52
CA LYS A 54 16.29 -6.97 -19.29
C LYS A 54 16.37 -7.52 -17.86
N LYS A 55 16.83 -6.72 -16.88
CA LYS A 55 16.85 -7.09 -15.46
C LYS A 55 15.69 -6.44 -14.73
N ASP A 56 15.01 -7.20 -13.88
CA ASP A 56 13.96 -6.71 -12.99
C ASP A 56 14.56 -5.69 -12.01
N LEU A 57 14.00 -4.48 -11.98
CA LEU A 57 14.45 -3.41 -11.07
C LEU A 57 14.03 -3.69 -9.62
N TYR A 58 12.98 -4.49 -9.42
CA TYR A 58 12.41 -4.81 -8.13
C TYR A 58 12.25 -6.33 -8.00
N PRO A 59 13.35 -7.10 -7.93
CA PRO A 59 13.32 -8.55 -8.11
C PRO A 59 12.65 -9.32 -6.96
N GLY A 60 12.57 -8.73 -5.76
CA GLY A 60 12.05 -9.39 -4.58
C GLY A 60 10.64 -8.96 -4.19
N LEU A 61 9.99 -9.77 -3.36
CA LEU A 61 8.65 -9.51 -2.86
C LEU A 61 8.57 -8.15 -2.14
N PHE A 62 9.53 -7.87 -1.26
CA PHE A 62 9.51 -6.65 -0.45
C PHE A 62 9.81 -5.41 -1.29
N GLU A 63 10.65 -5.53 -2.32
CA GLU A 63 10.90 -4.48 -3.31
C GLU A 63 9.62 -4.18 -4.11
N LYS A 64 8.89 -5.21 -4.55
CA LYS A 64 7.60 -5.01 -5.24
C LYS A 64 6.52 -4.44 -4.33
N ALA A 65 6.45 -4.86 -3.06
CA ALA A 65 5.59 -4.25 -2.05
C ALA A 65 5.93 -2.77 -1.86
N SER A 66 7.23 -2.45 -1.78
CA SER A 66 7.74 -1.09 -1.61
C SER A 66 7.35 -0.17 -2.75
N CYS A 67 7.17 -0.69 -3.96
CA CYS A 67 6.70 0.10 -5.10
C CYS A 67 5.32 0.72 -4.81
N TYR A 68 4.38 -0.05 -4.24
CA TYR A 68 3.06 0.46 -3.92
C TYR A 68 3.11 1.50 -2.80
N LEU A 69 3.83 1.22 -1.70
CA LEU A 69 3.93 2.19 -0.60
C LEU A 69 4.63 3.48 -1.06
N TYR A 70 5.75 3.37 -1.75
CA TYR A 70 6.59 4.50 -2.11
C TYR A 70 5.96 5.36 -3.22
N PHE A 71 5.65 4.76 -4.38
CA PHE A 71 5.22 5.54 -5.55
C PHE A 71 3.81 6.10 -5.41
N ILE A 72 2.90 5.49 -4.64
CA ILE A 72 1.61 6.12 -4.33
C ILE A 72 1.82 7.39 -3.50
N ASN A 73 2.69 7.34 -2.49
CA ASN A 73 2.98 8.51 -1.65
C ASN A 73 3.74 9.61 -2.40
N LYS A 74 4.60 9.27 -3.37
CA LYS A 74 5.38 10.26 -4.12
C LYS A 74 4.65 10.84 -5.33
N LEU A 75 3.89 10.01 -6.05
CA LEU A 75 3.21 10.45 -7.27
C LEU A 75 1.84 11.07 -6.97
N HIS A 76 1.25 10.74 -5.82
CA HIS A 76 -0.11 11.16 -5.43
C HIS A 76 -1.14 10.85 -6.54
N PRO A 77 -1.34 9.58 -6.93
CA PRO A 77 -2.28 9.21 -7.99
C PRO A 77 -3.76 9.41 -7.62
N PHE A 78 -4.08 9.65 -6.34
CA PHE A 78 -5.45 9.89 -5.89
C PHE A 78 -5.66 11.35 -5.48
N SER A 79 -6.87 11.87 -5.65
CA SER A 79 -7.23 13.23 -5.20
C SER A 79 -7.08 13.40 -3.68
N ASN A 80 -7.36 12.33 -2.92
CA ASN A 80 -7.24 12.27 -1.47
C ASN A 80 -6.74 10.90 -1.00
N ALA A 81 -6.43 10.79 0.29
CA ALA A 81 -6.18 9.52 0.97
C ALA A 81 -4.95 8.70 0.51
N ASN A 82 -4.05 9.27 -0.31
CA ASN A 82 -2.86 8.58 -0.85
C ASN A 82 -2.09 7.76 0.19
N LYS A 83 -1.83 8.32 1.37
CA LYS A 83 -1.14 7.63 2.48
C LYS A 83 -1.85 6.33 2.89
N ARG A 84 -3.17 6.39 3.11
CA ARG A 84 -3.95 5.23 3.53
C ARG A 84 -4.11 4.22 2.40
N ILE A 85 -4.36 4.67 1.17
CA ILE A 85 -4.40 3.78 0.00
C ILE A 85 -3.06 3.09 -0.18
N SER A 86 -1.93 3.78 0.00
CA SER A 86 -0.60 3.18 -0.13
C SER A 86 -0.37 2.04 0.87
N ILE A 87 -0.82 2.21 2.12
CA ILE A 87 -0.72 1.20 3.18
C ILE A 87 -1.62 0.01 2.85
N VAL A 88 -2.88 0.27 2.50
CA VAL A 88 -3.86 -0.77 2.18
C VAL A 88 -3.45 -1.56 0.94
N ALA A 89 -3.05 -0.88 -0.14
CA ALA A 89 -2.56 -1.52 -1.37
C ALA A 89 -1.33 -2.39 -1.07
N THR A 90 -0.37 -1.89 -0.30
CA THR A 90 0.80 -2.69 0.08
C THR A 90 0.39 -3.92 0.91
N GLY A 91 -0.55 -3.77 1.84
CA GLY A 91 -1.08 -4.87 2.64
C GLY A 91 -1.78 -5.93 1.79
N VAL A 92 -2.65 -5.50 0.87
CA VAL A 92 -3.33 -6.36 -0.11
C VAL A 92 -2.32 -7.14 -0.95
N PHE A 93 -1.30 -6.45 -1.46
CA PHE A 93 -0.22 -7.09 -2.22
C PHE A 93 0.49 -8.16 -1.38
N LEU A 94 0.86 -7.86 -0.13
CA LEU A 94 1.50 -8.83 0.76
C LEU A 94 0.58 -10.04 0.99
N MET A 95 -0.71 -9.82 1.21
CA MET A 95 -1.70 -10.88 1.43
C MET A 95 -1.84 -11.79 0.21
N TYR A 96 -1.93 -11.23 -1.01
CA TYR A 96 -1.92 -12.00 -2.26
C TYR A 96 -0.69 -12.92 -2.39
N ASN A 97 0.40 -12.54 -1.71
CA ASN A 97 1.66 -13.25 -1.73
C ASN A 97 1.96 -13.98 -0.40
N ARG A 98 0.94 -14.28 0.41
CA ARG A 98 1.04 -15.03 1.69
C ARG A 98 1.91 -14.36 2.75
N HIS A 99 1.82 -13.05 2.85
CA HIS A 99 2.46 -12.24 3.88
C HIS A 99 1.45 -11.28 4.50
N GLU A 100 1.72 -10.82 5.72
CA GLU A 100 0.92 -9.78 6.37
C GLU A 100 1.81 -8.82 7.16
N PHE A 101 1.35 -7.57 7.30
CA PHE A 101 1.99 -6.61 8.19
C PHE A 101 1.91 -7.06 9.65
N THR A 102 2.97 -6.80 10.40
CA THR A 102 3.04 -7.07 11.85
C THR A 102 3.01 -5.80 12.69
N SER A 103 3.21 -4.64 12.08
CA SER A 103 3.12 -3.33 12.71
C SER A 103 1.67 -2.90 12.93
N ASP A 104 1.47 -2.06 13.94
CA ASP A 104 0.21 -1.34 14.10
C ASP A 104 0.05 -0.24 13.05
N GLU A 105 -1.18 0.25 12.99
CA GLU A 105 -1.60 1.38 12.17
C GLU A 105 -0.65 2.57 12.20
N ASN A 106 -0.43 3.08 13.40
CA ASN A 106 0.06 4.44 13.60
C ASN A 106 1.51 4.49 13.14
N LEU A 107 2.24 3.41 13.39
CA LEU A 107 3.57 3.23 12.82
C LEU A 107 3.55 3.23 11.29
N MET A 108 2.61 2.53 10.65
CA MET A 108 2.48 2.52 9.19
C MET A 108 2.14 3.90 8.63
N TYR A 109 1.20 4.60 9.27
CA TYR A 109 0.75 5.92 8.84
C TYR A 109 1.83 6.99 9.01
N GLU A 110 2.50 7.04 10.16
CA GLU A 110 3.60 7.99 10.38
C GLU A 110 4.79 7.68 9.47
N PHE A 111 5.05 6.41 9.16
CA PHE A 111 6.06 6.06 8.16
C PHE A 111 5.67 6.52 6.75
N ALA A 112 4.45 6.26 6.30
CA ALA A 112 3.96 6.75 5.00
C ALA A 112 4.00 8.29 4.91
N LYS A 113 3.64 8.98 5.99
CA LYS A 113 3.75 10.44 6.11
C LYS A 113 5.21 10.91 6.05
N LYS A 114 6.13 10.25 6.74
CA LYS A 114 7.58 10.53 6.66
C LYS A 114 8.06 10.42 5.21
N ILE A 115 7.71 9.35 4.50
CA ILE A 115 8.10 9.15 3.09
C ILE A 115 7.51 10.23 2.18
N THR A 116 6.24 10.58 2.39
CA THR A 116 5.57 11.65 1.62
C THR A 116 6.30 12.98 1.75
N LEU A 117 6.72 13.35 2.97
CA LEU A 117 7.34 14.64 3.27
C LEU A 117 8.86 14.69 3.04
N SER A 118 9.50 13.52 2.94
CA SER A 118 10.94 13.43 2.77
C SER A 118 11.38 14.00 1.42
N GLN A 119 12.52 14.70 1.43
CA GLN A 119 13.15 15.36 0.27
C GLN A 119 14.48 14.69 -0.10
N LYS A 120 14.71 13.46 0.39
CA LYS A 120 15.92 12.70 0.07
C LYS A 120 15.81 12.15 -1.35
N ASP A 121 16.93 11.67 -1.89
CA ASP A 121 16.92 11.03 -3.19
C ASP A 121 16.10 9.72 -3.17
N GLN A 122 15.51 9.39 -4.32
CA GLN A 122 14.63 8.23 -4.47
C GLN A 122 15.28 6.92 -4.04
N LYS A 123 16.58 6.72 -4.31
CA LYS A 123 17.25 5.45 -4.00
C LYS A 123 17.34 5.27 -2.48
N THR A 124 17.71 6.31 -1.76
CA THR A 124 17.77 6.30 -0.29
C THR A 124 16.40 6.03 0.31
N GLU A 125 15.37 6.78 -0.11
CA GLU A 125 14.02 6.63 0.44
C GLU A 125 13.42 5.25 0.12
N PHE A 126 13.61 4.76 -1.11
CA PHE A 126 13.10 3.45 -1.50
C PHE A 126 13.75 2.33 -0.68
N ASN A 127 15.06 2.41 -0.43
CA ASN A 127 15.74 1.45 0.43
C ASN A 127 15.22 1.50 1.88
N GLU A 128 14.90 2.69 2.40
CA GLU A 128 14.25 2.82 3.72
C GLU A 128 12.88 2.12 3.74
N VAL A 129 12.08 2.28 2.68
CA VAL A 129 10.78 1.59 2.55
C VAL A 129 10.94 0.08 2.49
N VAL A 130 11.90 -0.44 1.72
CA VAL A 130 12.18 -1.88 1.63
C VAL A 130 12.57 -2.43 3.00
N ALA A 131 13.47 -1.74 3.72
CA ALA A 131 13.89 -2.14 5.05
C ALA A 131 12.73 -2.15 6.05
N PHE A 132 11.87 -1.13 5.99
CA PHE A 132 10.68 -1.02 6.83
C PHE A 132 9.69 -2.17 6.55
N ILE A 133 9.32 -2.40 5.30
CA ILE A 133 8.40 -3.48 4.92
C ILE A 133 8.97 -4.84 5.33
N ARG A 134 10.25 -5.10 5.07
CA ARG A 134 10.91 -6.36 5.44
C ARG A 134 10.89 -6.60 6.95
N LYS A 135 11.11 -5.55 7.75
CA LYS A 135 11.09 -5.62 9.22
C LYS A 135 9.68 -5.85 9.78
N HIS A 136 8.67 -5.25 9.14
CA HIS A 136 7.30 -5.23 9.63
C HIS A 136 6.37 -6.18 8.88
N THR A 137 6.90 -7.25 8.29
CA THR A 137 6.13 -8.26 7.55
C THR A 137 6.53 -9.66 7.99
N LYS A 138 5.56 -10.56 8.08
CA LYS A 138 5.81 -12.00 8.28
C LYS A 138 5.08 -12.83 7.23
N LYS A 139 5.62 -14.02 6.95
CA LYS A 139 4.96 -15.03 6.11
C LYS A 139 3.83 -15.70 6.89
N ILE A 140 2.72 -15.97 6.22
CA ILE A 140 1.56 -16.67 6.80
C ILE A 140 1.33 -18.02 6.10
N THR A 141 0.96 -19.02 6.89
CA THR A 141 0.71 -20.41 6.43
C THR A 141 -0.78 -20.77 6.33
N LEU A 142 -1.65 -20.08 7.07
CA LEU A 142 -3.09 -20.34 7.11
C LEU A 142 -3.86 -19.07 6.74
N PHE A 143 -4.56 -19.10 5.60
CA PHE A 143 -5.63 -18.13 5.35
C PHE A 143 -6.83 -18.55 6.21
N LYS A 144 -7.20 -17.75 7.22
CA LYS A 144 -8.55 -17.87 7.78
C LYS A 144 -9.53 -17.53 6.65
N LYS A 145 -10.38 -18.50 6.29
CA LYS A 145 -11.29 -18.55 5.12
C LYS A 145 -12.31 -17.40 4.98
N GLN A 146 -12.23 -16.32 5.76
CA GLN A 146 -13.18 -15.21 5.69
C GLN A 146 -12.68 -14.14 4.69
N PRO A 147 -13.58 -13.56 3.87
CA PRO A 147 -13.22 -12.96 2.60
C PRO A 147 -12.47 -11.65 2.82
N PHE A 148 -11.33 -11.52 2.14
CA PHE A 148 -10.56 -10.32 1.78
C PHE A 148 -10.94 -8.99 2.48
N ILE A 149 -12.18 -8.54 2.28
CA ILE A 149 -12.78 -7.35 2.89
C ILE A 149 -12.80 -7.39 4.42
N PHE A 150 -13.17 -8.51 5.06
CA PHE A 150 -13.29 -8.57 6.53
C PHE A 150 -11.96 -8.40 7.25
N GLU A 151 -10.87 -8.93 6.69
CA GLU A 151 -9.52 -8.75 7.24
C GLU A 151 -8.95 -7.36 6.93
N ILE A 152 -9.22 -6.81 5.74
CA ILE A 152 -8.95 -5.39 5.42
C ILE A 152 -9.72 -4.48 6.38
N LEU A 153 -11.01 -4.72 6.64
CA LEU A 153 -11.83 -3.95 7.56
C LEU A 153 -11.38 -4.12 9.02
N LYS A 154 -10.89 -5.30 9.44
CA LYS A 154 -10.29 -5.46 10.77
C LYS A 154 -8.96 -4.73 10.92
N PHE A 155 -8.11 -4.79 9.89
CA PHE A 155 -6.88 -4.02 9.82
C PHE A 155 -7.22 -2.52 9.89
N LEU A 156 -8.22 -2.09 9.13
CA LEU A 156 -8.74 -0.73 9.13
C LEU A 156 -9.38 -0.32 10.47
N GLN A 157 -10.05 -1.22 11.19
CA GLN A 157 -10.60 -0.93 12.52
C GLN A 157 -9.52 -0.78 13.60
N ARG A 158 -8.32 -1.31 13.36
CA ARG A 158 -7.13 -1.10 14.19
C ARG A 158 -6.44 0.23 13.87
N VAL A 159 -6.86 0.91 12.80
CA VAL A 159 -6.57 2.33 12.51
C VAL A 159 -7.28 3.26 13.50
N ARG A 160 -6.91 3.23 14.79
CA ARG A 160 -7.38 4.26 15.71
C ARG A 160 -6.48 5.48 15.59
N VAL A 161 -6.91 6.45 14.78
CA VAL A 161 -6.44 7.84 14.88
C VAL A 161 -6.78 8.33 16.30
N PRO A 162 -5.80 8.80 17.09
CA PRO A 162 -6.11 9.46 18.35
C PRO A 162 -7.01 10.66 18.06
N LYS A 163 -8.15 10.76 18.75
CA LYS A 163 -8.88 12.03 18.81
C LYS A 163 -7.96 13.01 19.52
N TYR A 164 -7.40 13.97 18.79
CA TYR A 164 -6.78 15.13 19.42
C TYR A 164 -7.85 15.81 20.27
N ARG A 165 -7.56 15.96 21.56
CA ARG A 165 -8.22 16.95 22.43
C ARG A 165 -7.70 18.33 22.04
#